data_AF-A0A2E8UD44-F1
#
_entry.id   AF-A0A2E8UD44-F1
#
_cell.length_a   1.000
_cell.length_b   1.000
_cell.length_c   1.000
_cell.angle_alpha   90.00
_cell.angle_beta   90.00
_cell.angle_gamma   90.00
#
_symmetry.space_group_name_H-M   'P 1'
#
loop_
_entity.id
_entity.type
_entity.pdbx_description
1 polymer ?
#
loop_
_entity_poly.entity_id
_entity_poly.type
_entity_poly.pdbx_seq_one_letter_code
_entity_poly.pdbx_strand_id
1 'polypeptide(L)'
;MDTILKPFGAVGYSPNDHTFFGGGLLVDMFFGRRYVLTPSFGPHIYFGGNSKLDLGHKLQFRSQLEFSYRLDDRARLGVAVSHYSNAGLGSKNPGTESLIVYYNHPLKLK
;
A
#
# COMPACT_ATOMS: atom_id res chain seq x y z
N MET A 1 20.84 -12.73 -6.55
CA MET A 1 19.56 -13.19 -7.12
C MET A 1 18.54 -12.12 -6.84
N ASP A 2 17.94 -11.50 -7.86
CA ASP A 2 16.86 -10.55 -7.62
C ASP A 2 15.63 -11.34 -7.12
N THR A 3 15.23 -11.12 -5.88
CA THR A 3 14.06 -11.78 -5.30
C THR A 3 12.79 -11.25 -5.98
N ILE A 4 11.88 -12.15 -6.36
CA ILE A 4 10.58 -11.81 -6.96
C ILE A 4 9.73 -10.96 -5.99
N LEU A 5 9.81 -11.28 -4.70
CA LEU A 5 9.18 -10.54 -3.61
C LEU A 5 10.11 -9.44 -3.11
N LYS A 6 9.64 -8.20 -3.16
CA LYS A 6 10.39 -7.03 -2.68
C LYS A 6 9.77 -6.52 -1.38
N PRO A 7 10.56 -6.29 -0.32
CA PRO A 7 10.05 -5.69 0.90
C PRO A 7 9.73 -4.21 0.69
N PHE A 8 8.72 -3.71 1.41
CA PHE A 8 8.44 -2.28 1.51
C PHE A 8 8.12 -1.89 2.95
N GLY A 9 8.37 -0.62 3.28
CA GLY A 9 7.82 0.06 4.45
C GLY A 9 6.88 1.18 4.00
N ALA A 10 5.87 1.48 4.80
CA ALA A 10 4.88 2.51 4.49
C ALA A 10 4.43 3.24 5.76
N VAL A 11 4.22 4.55 5.60
CA VAL A 11 3.49 5.39 6.54
C VAL A 11 2.44 6.17 5.75
N GLY A 12 1.25 6.32 6.32
CA GLY A 12 0.14 7.02 5.69
C GLY A 12 -0.67 7.79 6.70
N TYR A 13 -1.18 8.96 6.29
CA TYR A 13 -2.06 9.80 7.08
C TYR A 13 -3.26 10.22 6.24
N SER A 14 -4.44 10.25 6.84
CA SER A 14 -5.68 10.75 6.25
C SER A 14 -6.19 11.96 7.03
N PRO A 15 -6.81 12.96 6.37
CA PRO A 15 -7.49 14.08 7.03
C PRO A 15 -8.58 13.68 8.03
N ASN A 16 -9.06 12.43 7.98
CA ASN A 16 -9.98 11.87 8.97
C ASN A 16 -9.25 11.33 10.22
N ASP A 17 -8.03 11.80 10.48
CA ASP A 17 -7.14 11.37 11.57
C ASP A 17 -6.72 9.89 11.53
N HIS A 18 -6.80 9.21 10.39
CA HIS A 18 -6.30 7.85 10.26
C HIS A 18 -4.80 7.89 10.00
N THR A 19 -4.01 7.26 10.87
CA THR A 19 -2.59 7.02 10.63
C THR A 19 -2.34 5.53 10.47
N PHE A 20 -1.57 5.16 9.46
CA PHE A 20 -1.15 3.79 9.20
C PHE A 20 0.37 3.72 9.15
N PHE A 21 0.96 2.74 9.83
CA PHE A 21 2.38 2.45 9.79
C PHE A 21 2.58 0.94 9.62
N GLY A 22 3.37 0.52 8.64
CA GLY A 22 3.56 -0.89 8.38
C GLY A 22 4.51 -1.19 7.25
N GLY A 23 4.40 -2.40 6.73
CA GLY A 23 5.26 -2.89 5.68
C GLY A 23 4.79 -4.25 5.19
N GLY A 24 5.44 -4.75 4.16
CA GLY A 24 5.05 -6.01 3.56
C GLY A 24 5.85 -6.34 2.33
N LEU A 25 5.22 -7.08 1.42
CA LEU A 25 5.83 -7.55 0.20
C LEU A 25 5.05 -7.04 -1.01
N LEU A 26 5.79 -6.74 -2.07
CA LEU A 26 5.25 -6.39 -3.38
C LEU A 26 5.93 -7.21 -4.48
N VAL A 27 5.26 -7.31 -5.63
CA VAL A 27 5.81 -7.90 -6.85
C VAL A 27 5.66 -6.90 -7.97
N ASP A 28 6.73 -6.64 -8.73
CA ASP A 28 6.65 -5.83 -9.95
C ASP A 28 6.44 -6.73 -11.17
N MET A 29 5.27 -6.65 -11.80
CA MET A 29 4.95 -7.36 -13.03
C MET A 29 5.10 -6.42 -14.22
N PHE A 30 6.17 -6.57 -14.99
CA PHE A 30 6.47 -5.71 -16.14
C PHE A 30 5.78 -6.20 -17.42
N PHE A 31 5.00 -5.32 -18.04
CA PHE A 31 4.40 -5.52 -19.36
C PHE A 31 5.13 -4.63 -20.37
N GLY A 32 6.14 -5.22 -21.01
CA GLY A 32 7.05 -4.50 -21.89
C GLY A 32 7.92 -3.48 -21.14
N ARG A 33 8.23 -2.35 -21.80
CA ARG A 33 9.18 -1.36 -21.25
C ARG A 33 8.53 -0.32 -20.34
N ARG A 34 7.21 -0.14 -20.40
CA ARG A 34 6.53 1.03 -19.81
C ARG A 34 5.50 0.66 -18.75
N TYR A 35 4.79 -0.44 -18.86
CA TYR A 35 3.68 -0.71 -17.96
C TYR A 35 4.11 -1.67 -16.84
N VAL A 36 3.69 -1.38 -15.63
CA VAL A 36 3.98 -2.20 -14.45
C VAL A 36 2.70 -2.36 -13.64
N LEU A 37 2.36 -3.61 -13.33
CA LEU A 37 1.33 -3.93 -12.35
C LEU A 37 2.03 -4.38 -11.07
N THR A 38 1.67 -3.79 -9.94
CA THR A 38 2.32 -4.06 -8.66
C THR A 38 1.28 -4.44 -7.61
N PRO A 39 0.94 -5.74 -7.47
CA PRO A 39 0.24 -6.22 -6.29
C PRO A 39 1.14 -6.12 -5.05
N SER A 40 0.55 -5.79 -3.91
CA SER A 40 1.24 -5.80 -2.62
C SER A 40 0.31 -6.19 -1.47
N PHE A 41 0.91 -6.79 -0.46
CA PHE A 41 0.23 -7.17 0.77
C PHE A 41 1.11 -6.93 2.00
N GLY A 42 0.53 -6.48 3.10
CA GLY A 42 1.29 -6.37 4.35
C GLY A 42 0.50 -5.90 5.58
N PRO A 43 0.94 -6.29 6.80
CA PRO A 43 0.39 -5.79 8.04
C PRO A 43 0.73 -4.32 8.27
N HIS A 44 -0.23 -3.57 8.80
CA HIS A 44 -0.11 -2.19 9.22
C HIS A 44 -0.76 -2.01 10.59
N ILE A 45 -0.13 -1.20 11.43
CA ILE A 45 -0.73 -0.68 12.65
C ILE A 45 -1.44 0.62 12.32
N TYR A 46 -2.69 0.69 12.73
CA TYR A 46 -3.56 1.83 12.55
C TYR A 46 -3.82 2.54 13.89
N PHE A 47 -3.86 3.87 13.85
CA PHE A 47 -4.25 4.73 14.96
C PHE A 47 -5.17 5.85 14.49
N GLY A 48 -5.96 6.36 15.43
CA GLY A 48 -6.80 7.54 15.24
C GLY A 48 -8.17 7.18 14.66
N GLY A 49 -8.70 8.07 13.83
CA GLY A 49 -10.08 8.05 13.36
C GLY A 49 -11.09 8.58 14.35
N ASN A 50 -12.31 8.75 13.85
CA ASN A 50 -13.47 9.13 14.64
C ASN A 50 -14.37 7.92 14.90
N SER A 51 -15.37 8.09 15.76
CA SER A 51 -16.29 6.99 16.15
C SER A 51 -17.00 6.32 14.97
N LYS A 52 -17.20 7.03 13.84
CA LYS A 52 -17.83 6.49 12.63
C LYS A 52 -16.85 5.72 11.73
N LEU A 53 -15.56 6.02 11.82
CA LEU A 53 -14.51 5.47 10.94
C LEU A 53 -13.57 4.50 11.66
N ASP A 54 -13.88 4.15 12.90
CA ASP A 54 -13.13 3.19 13.69
C ASP A 54 -13.12 1.78 13.04
N LEU A 55 -11.92 1.30 12.72
CA LEU A 55 -11.65 0.02 12.07
C LEU A 55 -11.70 -1.20 13.03
N GLY A 56 -12.04 -1.00 14.31
CA GLY A 56 -12.34 -2.07 15.27
C GLY A 56 -11.14 -2.84 15.83
N HIS A 57 -9.95 -2.66 15.25
CA HIS A 57 -8.72 -3.30 15.71
C HIS A 57 -7.48 -2.49 15.27
N LYS A 58 -6.40 -2.50 16.06
CA LYS A 58 -5.17 -1.77 15.71
C LYS A 58 -4.43 -2.38 14.52
N LEU A 59 -4.35 -3.71 14.44
CA LEU A 59 -3.76 -4.40 13.31
C LEU A 59 -4.73 -4.43 12.14
N GLN A 60 -4.26 -4.00 10.98
CA GLN A 60 -4.96 -4.02 9.69
C GLN A 60 -4.04 -4.68 8.65
N PHE A 61 -4.61 -5.42 7.71
CA PHE A 61 -3.91 -5.98 6.56
C PHE A 61 -4.25 -5.17 5.32
N ARG A 62 -3.23 -4.64 4.65
CA ARG A 62 -3.39 -3.92 3.39
C ARG A 62 -3.24 -4.89 2.24
N SER A 63 -4.26 -4.98 1.40
CA SER A 63 -4.15 -5.52 0.04
C SER A 63 -4.20 -4.36 -0.94
N GLN A 64 -3.24 -4.25 -1.85
CA GLN A 64 -3.19 -3.16 -2.83
C GLN A 64 -2.82 -3.68 -4.21
N LEU A 65 -3.40 -3.05 -5.24
CA LEU A 65 -3.01 -3.20 -6.63
C LEU A 65 -2.70 -1.83 -7.23
N GLU A 66 -1.47 -1.65 -7.70
CA GLU A 66 -1.02 -0.46 -8.40
C GLU A 66 -0.83 -0.75 -9.89
N PHE A 67 -1.26 0.17 -10.75
CA PHE A 67 -0.89 0.21 -12.16
C PHE A 67 -0.07 1.46 -12.45
N SER A 68 1.10 1.27 -13.04
CA SER A 68 2.14 2.29 -13.18
C SER A 68 2.69 2.39 -14.60
N TYR A 69 2.97 3.62 -15.04
CA TYR A 69 3.74 3.94 -16.24
C TYR A 69 5.17 4.31 -15.87
N ARG A 70 6.15 3.62 -16.45
CA ARG A 70 7.59 3.79 -16.23
C ARG A 70 8.20 4.79 -17.21
N LEU A 71 8.74 5.87 -16.66
CA LEU A 71 9.44 6.94 -17.35
C LEU A 71 10.84 6.49 -17.81
N ASP A 72 11.52 7.34 -18.58
CA ASP A 72 12.84 7.05 -19.15
C ASP A 72 13.95 6.91 -18.10
N ASP A 73 13.86 7.67 -17.01
CA ASP A 73 14.73 7.58 -15.83
C ASP A 73 14.42 6.39 -14.92
N ARG A 74 13.46 5.55 -15.32
CA ARG A 74 12.90 4.40 -14.59
C ARG A 74 12.07 4.75 -13.35
N ALA A 75 11.79 6.03 -13.10
CA ALA A 75 10.71 6.42 -12.20
C ALA A 75 9.36 5.94 -12.74
N ARG A 76 8.33 5.88 -11.89
CA ARG A 76 7.00 5.44 -12.29
C ARG A 76 5.93 6.36 -11.72
N LEU A 77 4.93 6.66 -12.54
CA LEU A 77 3.70 7.32 -12.15
C LEU A 77 2.57 6.31 -12.22
N GLY A 78 1.81 6.16 -11.14
CA GLY A 78 0.79 5.14 -11.06
C GLY A 78 -0.45 5.57 -10.30
N VAL A 79 -1.47 4.72 -10.41
CA VAL A 79 -2.68 4.78 -9.60
C VAL A 79 -2.83 3.44 -8.89
N ALA A 80 -3.29 3.46 -7.65
CA ALA A 80 -3.52 2.24 -6.89
C ALA A 80 -4.84 2.28 -6.14
N VAL A 81 -5.43 1.10 -6.01
CA VAL A 81 -6.53 0.84 -5.10
C VAL A 81 -6.03 -0.03 -3.97
N SER A 82 -6.39 0.30 -2.74
CA SER A 82 -6.05 -0.49 -1.56
C SER A 82 -7.28 -0.74 -0.70
N HIS A 83 -7.27 -1.86 0.00
CA HIS A 83 -8.24 -2.22 1.03
C HIS A 83 -7.49 -2.61 2.31
N TYR A 84 -7.89 -2.03 3.43
CA TYR A 84 -7.41 -2.36 4.77
C TYR A 84 -8.53 -3.03 5.55
N SER A 85 -8.25 -4.17 6.19
CA SER A 85 -9.17 -4.81 7.12
C SER A 85 -8.45 -5.57 8.22
N ASN A 86 -9.14 -5.85 9.33
CA ASN A 86 -8.55 -6.56 10.47
C ASN A 86 -8.76 -8.08 10.41
N ALA A 87 -9.30 -8.62 9.31
CA ALA A 87 -9.61 -10.03 9.14
C ALA A 87 -10.49 -10.65 10.24
N GLY A 88 -11.31 -9.85 10.93
CA GLY A 88 -12.17 -10.31 12.02
C GLY A 88 -11.48 -10.42 13.38
N LEU A 89 -10.28 -9.86 13.55
CA LEU A 89 -9.54 -9.88 14.82
C LEU A 89 -10.13 -8.94 15.89
N GLY A 90 -11.00 -8.00 15.49
CA GLY A 90 -11.64 -7.03 16.37
C GLY A 90 -13.13 -7.29 16.62
N SER A 91 -13.77 -6.39 17.37
CA SER A 91 -15.22 -6.44 17.62
C SER A 91 -16.08 -6.15 16.38
N LYS A 92 -15.50 -5.47 15.39
CA LYS A 92 -16.07 -5.17 14.07
C LYS A 92 -14.96 -5.13 13.03
N ASN A 93 -15.30 -5.30 11.75
CA ASN A 93 -14.36 -5.19 10.64
C ASN A 93 -15.02 -4.46 9.45
N PRO A 94 -15.22 -3.12 9.55
CA PRO A 94 -15.83 -2.37 8.47
C PRO A 94 -14.94 -2.32 7.22
N GLY A 95 -13.63 -2.40 7.41
CA GLY A 95 -12.63 -2.16 6.37
C GLY A 95 -12.57 -0.69 5.95
N THR A 96 -11.58 -0.35 5.12
CA THR A 96 -11.54 0.93 4.41
C THR A 96 -10.73 0.82 3.13
N GLU A 97 -11.17 1.54 2.12
CA GLU A 97 -10.55 1.61 0.81
C GLU A 97 -9.79 2.92 0.62
N SER A 98 -8.83 2.94 -0.29
CA SER A 98 -8.19 4.18 -0.74
C SER A 98 -7.85 4.11 -2.23
N LEU A 99 -8.03 5.24 -2.91
CA LEU A 99 -7.51 5.51 -4.24
C LEU A 99 -6.30 6.44 -4.10
N ILE A 100 -5.16 6.05 -4.65
CA ILE A 100 -3.89 6.73 -4.42
C ILE A 100 -3.20 7.00 -5.75
N VAL A 101 -2.64 8.20 -5.90
CA VAL A 101 -1.68 8.52 -6.96
C VAL A 101 -0.27 8.24 -6.43
N TYR A 102 0.50 7.45 -7.16
CA TYR A 102 1.84 7.03 -6.78
C TYR A 102 2.90 7.68 -7.66
N TYR A 103 4.00 8.08 -7.01
CA TYR A 103 5.26 8.36 -7.67
C TYR A 103 6.36 7.48 -7.05
N ASN A 104 6.94 6.62 -7.87
CA ASN A 104 8.02 5.73 -7.49
C ASN A 104 9.33 6.23 -8.11
N HIS A 105 10.34 6.50 -7.30
CA HIS A 105 11.66 6.92 -7.79
C HIS A 105 12.74 5.92 -7.37
N PRO A 106 13.51 5.35 -8.32
CA PRO A 106 14.59 4.42 -7.98
C PRO A 106 15.73 5.15 -7.26
N LEU A 107 16.09 4.66 -6.07
CA LEU A 107 17.26 5.17 -5.34
C LEU A 107 18.48 4.31 -5.67
N LYS A 108 19.61 4.96 -5.97
CA LYS A 108 20.92 4.30 -6.03
C LYS A 108 21.57 4.45 -4.67
N LEU A 109 21.47 3.42 -3.85
CA LEU A 109 22.22 3.33 -2.60
C LEU A 109 23.66 2.89 -2.94
N LYS A 110 24.66 3.57 -2.36
CA LYS A 110 26.08 3.22 -2.51
C LYS A 110 26.46 2.05 -1.63
#